data_AF-A0A7C6E0N9-F1
#
_entry.id   AF-A0A7C6E0N9-F1
#
_cell.length_a   1.000
_cell.length_b   1.000
_cell.length_c   1.000
_cell.angle_alpha   90.00
_cell.angle_beta   90.00
_cell.angle_gamma   90.00
#
_symmetry.space_group_name_H-M   'P 1'
#
loop_
_entity.id
_entity.type
_entity.pdbx_description
1 polymer ?
#
loop_
_entity_poly.entity_id
_entity_poly.type
_entity_poly.pdbx_seq_one_letter_code
_entity_poly.pdbx_strand_id
1 'polypeptide(L)'
;MEEERKEEKTVEREVKDVEELKGVLKTVREEVPGLLRDIVGPLKELMGTTLTEEQARERAKAIAAFYKELVASGMKEDVAIELVRSQFISPAELIKSVMSQAQRKREGFE
;
A
#
# COMPACT_ATOMS: atom_id res chain seq x y z
N MET A 1 7.21 16.72 -32.84
CA MET A 1 8.67 16.97 -32.85
C MET A 1 9.16 17.91 -31.76
N GLU A 2 8.72 19.18 -31.65
CA GLU A 2 9.22 20.08 -30.58
C GLU A 2 8.58 19.83 -29.21
N GLU A 3 7.31 19.40 -29.17
CA GLU A 3 6.60 18.97 -27.96
C GLU A 3 7.13 17.64 -27.41
N GLU A 4 7.32 16.63 -28.25
CA GLU A 4 7.88 15.32 -27.85
C GLU A 4 9.28 15.47 -27.22
N ARG A 5 10.11 16.39 -27.74
CA ARG A 5 11.44 16.70 -27.16
C ARG A 5 11.36 17.41 -25.80
N LYS A 6 10.27 18.13 -25.52
CA LYS A 6 10.03 18.76 -24.21
C LYS A 6 9.50 17.75 -23.20
N GLU A 7 8.63 16.83 -23.61
CA GLU A 7 8.17 15.74 -22.77
C GLU A 7 9.31 14.79 -22.40
N GLU A 8 10.14 14.33 -23.36
CA GLU A 8 11.31 13.48 -23.07
C GLU A 8 12.27 14.12 -22.06
N LYS A 9 12.57 15.42 -22.24
CA LYS A 9 13.43 16.17 -21.31
C LYS A 9 12.83 16.32 -19.92
N THR A 10 11.51 16.35 -19.81
CA THR A 10 10.82 16.49 -18.52
C THR A 10 10.82 15.15 -17.79
N VAL A 11 10.55 14.05 -18.49
CA VAL A 11 10.63 12.69 -17.96
C VAL A 11 12.05 12.33 -17.53
N GLU A 12 13.08 12.64 -18.34
CA GLU A 12 14.48 12.44 -17.95
C GLU A 12 14.83 13.17 -16.65
N ARG A 13 14.29 14.38 -16.47
CA ARG A 13 14.54 15.19 -15.29
C ARG A 13 13.85 14.63 -14.05
N GLU A 14 12.60 14.18 -14.17
CA GLU A 14 11.88 13.51 -13.09
C GLU A 14 12.56 12.20 -12.67
N VAL A 15 13.02 11.39 -13.63
CA VAL A 15 13.76 10.15 -13.35
C VAL A 15 15.06 10.44 -12.59
N LYS A 16 15.75 11.52 -12.98
CA LYS A 16 16.99 11.95 -12.33
C LYS A 16 16.76 12.42 -10.89
N ASP A 17 15.70 13.18 -10.65
CA ASP A 17 15.34 13.65 -9.30
C ASP A 17 15.00 12.46 -8.36
N VAL A 18 14.34 11.42 -8.89
CA VAL A 18 14.03 10.20 -8.12
C VAL A 18 15.29 9.38 -7.81
N GLU A 19 16.20 9.22 -8.77
CA GLU A 19 17.46 8.50 -8.53
C GLU A 19 18.39 9.26 -7.57
N GLU A 20 18.39 10.59 -7.62
CA GLU A 20 19.11 11.42 -6.64
C GLU A 20 18.53 11.25 -5.23
N LEU A 21 17.21 11.33 -5.08
CA LEU A 21 16.53 11.09 -3.80
C LEU A 21 16.83 9.68 -3.25
N LYS A 22 16.83 8.67 -4.12
CA LYS A 22 17.18 7.29 -3.76
C LYS A 22 18.63 7.18 -3.28
N GLY A 23 19.55 7.91 -3.91
CA GLY A 23 20.94 8.05 -3.46
C GLY A 23 21.02 8.62 -2.05
N VAL A 24 20.33 9.74 -1.79
CA VAL A 24 20.26 10.37 -0.46
C VAL A 24 19.70 9.41 0.59
N LEU A 25 18.57 8.75 0.30
CA LEU A 25 17.96 7.80 1.22
C LEU A 25 18.85 6.57 1.48
N LYS A 26 19.66 6.15 0.50
CA LYS A 26 20.65 5.08 0.67
C LYS A 26 21.80 5.52 1.57
N THR A 27 22.34 6.73 1.39
CA THR A 27 23.39 7.25 2.27
C THR A 27 22.87 7.43 3.70
N VAL A 28 21.66 7.97 3.88
CA VAL A 28 21.02 8.08 5.21
C VAL A 28 20.85 6.71 5.86
N ARG A 29 20.50 5.67 5.08
CA ARG A 29 20.41 4.29 5.56
C ARG A 29 21.74 3.75 6.08
N GLU A 30 22.81 4.01 5.35
CA GLU A 30 24.14 3.44 5.61
C GLU A 30 24.82 4.16 6.78
N GLU A 31 24.75 5.49 6.80
CA GLU A 31 25.45 6.32 7.77
C GLU A 31 24.68 6.54 9.07
N VAL A 32 23.34 6.54 9.01
CA VAL A 32 22.48 6.80 10.18
C VAL A 32 21.33 5.78 10.27
N PRO A 33 21.64 4.51 10.59
CA PRO A 33 20.64 3.46 10.70
C PRO A 33 19.57 3.72 11.78
N GLY A 34 19.88 4.57 12.77
CA GLY A 34 18.92 5.05 13.78
C GLY A 34 17.79 5.89 13.18
N LEU A 35 18.10 6.79 12.23
CA LEU A 35 17.11 7.68 11.61
C LEU A 35 16.04 6.89 10.84
N LEU A 36 16.45 5.82 10.15
CA LEU A 36 15.50 4.93 9.49
C LEU A 36 14.60 4.20 10.47
N ARG A 37 15.11 3.72 11.60
CA ARG A 37 14.26 3.09 12.62
C ARG A 37 13.22 4.08 13.13
N ASP A 38 13.64 5.32 13.34
CA ASP A 38 12.80 6.40 13.85
C ASP A 38 11.77 6.90 12.83
N ILE A 39 11.99 6.71 11.53
CA ILE A 39 11.03 7.05 10.45
C ILE A 39 10.12 5.86 10.10
N VAL A 40 10.64 4.63 10.13
CA VAL A 40 9.90 3.42 9.77
C VAL A 40 8.78 3.12 10.77
N GLY A 41 8.98 3.41 12.06
CA GLY A 41 7.93 3.29 13.08
C GLY A 41 6.71 4.17 12.76
N PRO A 42 6.88 5.50 12.68
CA PRO A 42 5.81 6.43 12.31
C PRO A 42 5.19 6.15 10.95
N LEU A 43 5.99 5.78 9.93
CA LEU A 43 5.45 5.38 8.63
C LEU A 43 4.56 4.14 8.74
N LYS A 44 4.94 3.14 9.54
CA LYS A 44 4.12 1.94 9.77
C LYS A 44 2.79 2.26 10.44
N GLU A 45 2.78 3.23 11.35
CA GLU A 45 1.56 3.74 11.98
C GLU A 45 0.67 4.49 10.98
N LEU A 46 1.26 5.39 10.18
CA LEU A 46 0.56 6.16 9.14
C LEU A 46 -0.01 5.27 8.02
N MET A 47 0.71 4.19 7.68
CA MET A 47 0.26 3.19 6.70
C MET A 47 -0.76 2.20 7.30
N GLY A 48 -1.16 2.36 8.56
CA GLY A 48 -2.15 1.49 9.23
C GLY A 48 -1.68 0.04 9.39
N THR A 49 -0.37 -0.21 9.34
CA THR A 49 0.21 -1.57 9.45
C THR A 49 0.25 -2.07 10.89
N THR A 50 0.14 -1.15 11.85
CA THR A 50 -0.09 -1.44 13.26
C THR A 50 -1.57 -1.32 13.57
N LEU A 51 -2.35 -2.30 13.11
CA LEU A 51 -3.70 -2.47 13.65
C LEU A 51 -3.52 -2.89 15.11
N THR A 52 -3.93 -2.06 16.07
CA THR A 52 -3.87 -2.47 17.48
C THR A 52 -4.76 -3.69 17.68
N GLU A 53 -4.47 -4.52 18.68
CA GLU A 53 -5.27 -5.71 18.95
C GLU A 53 -6.75 -5.36 19.17
N GLU A 54 -7.02 -4.20 19.76
CA GLU A 54 -8.36 -3.65 19.95
C GLU A 54 -9.03 -3.28 18.61
N GLN A 55 -8.37 -2.51 17.75
CA GLN A 55 -8.88 -2.16 16.43
C GLN A 55 -9.12 -3.39 15.56
N ALA A 56 -8.27 -4.42 15.67
CA ALA A 56 -8.45 -5.69 14.98
C ALA A 56 -9.71 -6.42 15.46
N ARG A 57 -9.95 -6.47 16.77
CA ARG A 57 -11.15 -7.07 17.34
C ARG A 57 -12.42 -6.31 16.96
N GLU A 58 -12.42 -4.99 17.02
CA GLU A 58 -13.57 -4.18 16.62
C GLU A 58 -13.90 -4.37 15.14
N ARG A 59 -12.88 -4.35 14.28
CA ARG A 59 -13.05 -4.62 12.85
C ARG A 59 -13.60 -6.03 12.59
N ALA A 60 -13.09 -7.05 13.28
CA ALA A 60 -13.60 -8.40 13.16
C ALA A 60 -15.08 -8.51 13.59
N LYS A 61 -15.46 -7.82 14.67
CA LYS A 61 -16.87 -7.73 15.10
C LYS A 61 -17.75 -7.07 14.04
N ALA A 62 -17.30 -5.97 13.45
CA ALA A 62 -18.04 -5.27 12.39
C ALA A 62 -18.23 -6.14 11.15
N ILE A 63 -17.18 -6.85 10.71
CA ILE A 63 -17.24 -7.81 9.59
C ILE A 63 -18.27 -8.91 9.89
N ALA A 64 -18.24 -9.47 11.09
CA ALA A 64 -19.16 -10.53 11.50
C ALA A 64 -20.61 -10.04 11.59
N ALA A 65 -20.84 -8.82 12.10
CA ALA A 65 -22.16 -8.21 12.16
C ALA A 65 -22.72 -7.97 10.75
N PHE A 66 -21.91 -7.39 9.86
CA PHE A 66 -22.29 -7.14 8.48
C PHE A 66 -22.65 -8.43 7.74
N TYR A 67 -21.84 -9.48 7.85
CA TYR A 67 -22.16 -10.79 7.26
C TYR A 67 -23.49 -11.34 7.78
N LYS A 68 -23.74 -11.29 9.10
CA LYS A 68 -24.98 -11.77 9.70
C LYS A 68 -26.20 -11.02 9.19
N GLU A 69 -26.12 -9.70 9.05
CA GLU A 69 -27.21 -8.88 8.53
C GLU A 69 -27.52 -9.21 7.06
N LEU A 70 -26.49 -9.43 6.24
CA LEU A 70 -26.68 -9.85 4.85
C LEU A 70 -27.44 -11.18 4.77
N VAL A 71 -27.00 -12.19 5.52
CA VAL A 71 -27.68 -13.50 5.53
C VAL A 71 -29.08 -13.39 6.10
N ALA A 72 -29.29 -12.62 7.17
CA ALA A 72 -30.60 -12.39 7.77
C ALA A 72 -31.58 -11.68 6.81
N SER A 73 -31.07 -10.84 5.90
CA SER A 73 -31.86 -10.19 4.86
C SER A 73 -32.27 -11.12 3.71
N GLY A 74 -31.85 -12.39 3.74
CA GLY A 74 -32.13 -13.38 2.70
C GLY A 74 -31.06 -13.45 1.60
N MET A 75 -29.90 -12.79 1.78
CA MET A 75 -28.77 -12.96 0.87
C MET A 75 -28.21 -14.38 1.03
N LYS A 76 -27.91 -15.03 -0.10
CA LYS A 76 -27.22 -16.32 -0.08
C LYS A 76 -25.83 -16.17 0.53
N GLU A 77 -25.41 -17.18 1.30
CA GLU A 77 -24.17 -17.13 2.08
C GLU A 77 -22.93 -16.95 1.22
N ASP A 78 -22.90 -17.57 0.03
CA ASP A 78 -21.83 -17.42 -0.96
C ASP A 78 -21.67 -15.96 -1.42
N VAL A 79 -22.78 -15.32 -1.79
CA VAL A 79 -22.83 -13.92 -2.21
C VAL A 79 -22.46 -12.99 -1.04
N ALA A 80 -22.94 -13.28 0.18
CA ALA A 80 -22.62 -12.50 1.37
C ALA A 80 -21.13 -12.57 1.72
N ILE A 81 -20.51 -13.75 1.63
CA ILE A 81 -19.06 -13.93 1.84
C ILE A 81 -18.27 -13.16 0.79
N GLU A 82 -18.68 -13.21 -0.47
CA GLU A 82 -18.02 -12.48 -1.55
C GLU A 82 -18.10 -10.96 -1.32
N LEU A 83 -19.28 -10.45 -0.95
CA LEU A 83 -19.48 -9.03 -0.67
C LEU A 83 -18.61 -8.57 0.51
N VAL A 84 -18.58 -9.33 1.60
CA VAL A 84 -17.71 -9.07 2.76
C VAL A 84 -16.24 -9.03 2.34
N ARG A 85 -15.78 -10.00 1.53
CA ARG A 85 -14.39 -10.02 1.04
C ARG A 85 -14.05 -8.82 0.16
N SER A 86 -14.99 -8.37 -0.67
CA SER A 86 -14.79 -7.22 -1.56
C SER A 86 -14.68 -5.90 -0.80
N GLN A 87 -15.44 -5.74 0.30
CA GLN A 87 -15.50 -4.49 1.06
C GLN A 87 -14.40 -4.41 2.12
N PHE A 88 -14.00 -5.55 2.69
CA PHE A 88 -13.00 -5.62 3.74
C PHE A 88 -11.69 -6.24 3.23
N ILE A 89 -11.02 -5.54 2.31
CA ILE A 89 -9.69 -5.93 1.85
C ILE A 89 -8.74 -5.97 3.06
N SER A 90 -7.99 -7.06 3.19
CA SER A 90 -6.93 -7.16 4.19
C SER A 90 -5.88 -6.07 3.94
N PRO A 91 -5.46 -5.29 4.94
CA PRO A 91 -4.36 -4.34 4.80
C PRO A 91 -3.10 -4.99 4.23
N ALA A 92 -2.85 -6.27 4.54
CA ALA A 92 -1.74 -7.03 3.98
C ALA A 92 -1.87 -7.25 2.46
N GLU A 93 -3.09 -7.45 1.96
CA GLU A 93 -3.34 -7.59 0.51
C GLU A 93 -3.20 -6.26 -0.22
N LEU A 94 -3.58 -5.13 0.40
CA LEU A 94 -3.30 -3.80 -0.14
C LEU A 94 -1.79 -3.52 -0.23
N ILE A 95 -1.05 -3.81 0.84
CA ILE A 95 0.41 -3.66 0.85
C ILE A 95 1.04 -4.55 -0.22
N LYS A 96 0.62 -5.81 -0.30
CA LYS A 96 1.08 -6.75 -1.33
C LYS A 96 0.75 -6.27 -2.74
N SER A 97 -0.42 -5.68 -2.97
CA SER A 97 -0.79 -5.15 -4.28
C SER A 97 0.12 -3.97 -4.66
N VAL A 98 0.35 -3.02 -3.76
CA VAL A 98 1.24 -1.87 -3.96
C VAL A 98 2.69 -2.32 -4.17
N MET A 99 3.19 -3.25 -3.35
CA MET A 99 4.53 -3.81 -3.49
C MET A 99 4.68 -4.58 -4.81
N SER A 100 3.66 -5.36 -5.20
CA SER A 100 3.67 -6.12 -6.47
C SER A 100 3.59 -5.21 -7.70
N GLN A 101 2.93 -4.05 -7.60
CA GLN A 101 2.93 -3.05 -8.66
C GLN A 101 4.29 -2.35 -8.76
N ALA A 102 4.91 -2.03 -7.63
CA ALA A 102 6.26 -1.47 -7.59
C ALA A 102 7.31 -2.45 -8.16
N GLN A 103 7.17 -3.76 -7.93
CA GLN A 103 8.02 -4.80 -8.55
C GLN A 103 7.76 -4.96 -10.04
N ARG A 104 6.50 -5.01 -10.49
CA ARG A 104 6.17 -5.11 -11.93
C ARG A 104 6.65 -3.90 -12.73
N LYS A 105 6.66 -2.70 -12.15
CA LYS A 105 7.26 -1.50 -12.77
C LYS A 105 8.79 -1.58 -12.92
N ARG A 106 9.47 -2.38 -12.10
CA ARG A 106 10.92 -2.65 -12.24
C ARG A 106 11.22 -3.72 -13.28
N GLU A 107 10.35 -4.72 -13.43
CA GLU A 107 10.51 -5.81 -14.42
C GLU A 107 10.06 -5.42 -15.84
N GLY A 108 9.25 -4.38 -16.01
CA GLY A 108 8.87 -3.83 -17.32
C GLY A 108 9.87 -2.83 -17.92
N PHE A 109 11.05 -2.69 -17.31
CA PHE A 109 12.14 -1.80 -17.75
C PHE A 109 13.44 -2.56 -18.07
N GLU A 110 13.38 -3.88 -18.25
CA GLU A 110 14.45 -4.71 -18.86
C GLU A 110 14.16 -5.00 -20.34
#